data_AF-A0A2P4Y898-F1
#
_entry.id   AF-A0A2P4Y898-F1
#
_cell.length_a   1.000
_cell.length_b   1.000
_cell.length_c   1.000
_cell.angle_alpha   90.00
_cell.angle_beta   90.00
_cell.angle_gamma   90.00
#
_symmetry.space_group_name_H-M   'P 1'
#
loop_
_entity.id
_entity.type
_entity.pdbx_description
1 polymer ?
#
loop_
_entity_poly.entity_id
_entity_poly.type
_entity_poly.pdbx_seq_one_letter_code
_entity_poly.pdbx_strand_id
1 'polypeptide(L)'
;MMEVLYIPGLDRRLLSVVKLAERGLTVEFQRSSCVIRSKACAIASGRKVGKAYMFDCEQEEARFVEYAGTGTQWELWHARMGHPSENAMTKTQHITNGRRNVGRGIKTLCGGCMKGKQTVTTFPSRSERKTSRVLELVHTNVMGPMKTVSKGWSRYVLTCVDDFSKFVVVYFLKSKSEVVAKYQHSERSMRTNLEKA
;
A
#
# COMPACT_ATOMS: atom_id res chain seq x y z
N MET A 1 -4.48 17.71 -12.08
CA MET A 1 -4.30 18.82 -11.12
C MET A 1 -4.51 20.10 -11.90
N MET A 2 -5.49 20.95 -11.57
CA MET A 2 -5.65 22.24 -12.27
C MET A 2 -4.71 23.26 -11.62
N GLU A 3 -3.79 23.84 -12.39
CA GLU A 3 -2.97 24.96 -11.95
C GLU A 3 -3.85 26.17 -11.66
N VAL A 4 -3.81 26.67 -10.43
CA VAL A 4 -4.52 27.89 -10.00
C VAL A 4 -3.56 28.82 -9.28
N LEU A 5 -3.63 30.11 -9.60
CA LEU A 5 -2.88 31.16 -8.90
C LEU A 5 -3.68 31.60 -7.68
N TYR A 6 -3.11 31.42 -6.49
CA TYR A 6 -3.71 31.85 -5.22
C TYR A 6 -3.10 33.18 -4.80
N ILE A 7 -3.96 34.18 -4.56
CA ILE A 7 -3.56 35.50 -4.06
C ILE A 7 -4.09 35.64 -2.63
N PRO A 8 -3.23 35.63 -1.59
CA PRO A 8 -3.65 35.86 -0.22
C PRO A 8 -4.30 37.25 -0.08
N GLY A 9 -5.50 37.32 0.50
CA GLY A 9 -6.21 38.58 0.78
C GLY A 9 -7.32 38.94 -0.21
N LEU A 10 -7.49 38.21 -1.31
CA LEU A 10 -8.65 38.38 -2.19
C LEU A 10 -9.85 37.59 -1.65
N ASP A 11 -10.95 38.28 -1.36
CA ASP A 11 -12.18 37.71 -0.78
C ASP A 11 -13.07 36.97 -1.81
N ARG A 12 -12.65 36.98 -3.08
CA ARG A 12 -13.35 36.38 -4.23
C ARG A 12 -12.38 35.64 -5.14
N ARG A 13 -12.90 34.65 -5.88
CA ARG A 13 -12.14 33.90 -6.88
C ARG A 13 -12.30 34.59 -8.24
N LEU A 14 -11.20 34.83 -8.94
CA LEU A 14 -11.23 35.43 -10.28
C LEU A 14 -11.22 34.33 -11.34
N LEU A 15 -11.97 34.55 -12.41
CA LEU A 15 -11.97 33.71 -13.61
C LEU A 15 -11.18 34.41 -14.71
N SER A 16 -10.15 33.75 -15.24
CA SER A 16 -9.38 34.27 -16.37
C SER A 16 -10.13 34.01 -17.68
N VAL A 17 -10.55 35.10 -18.35
CA VAL A 17 -11.21 35.03 -19.66
C VAL A 17 -10.29 34.39 -20.71
N VAL A 18 -8.99 34.69 -20.66
CA VAL A 18 -8.00 34.13 -21.58
C VAL A 18 -7.92 32.61 -21.44
N LYS A 19 -7.89 32.08 -20.21
CA LYS A 19 -7.86 30.63 -19.96
C LYS A 19 -9.15 29.93 -20.37
N LEU A 20 -10.28 30.60 -20.32
CA LEU A 20 -11.55 30.08 -20.83
C LEU A 20 -11.52 30.00 -22.37
N ALA A 21 -11.01 31.04 -23.04
CA ALA A 21 -10.86 31.07 -24.49
C ALA A 21 -9.90 29.98 -25.01
N GLU A 22 -8.75 29.78 -24.35
CA GLU A 22 -7.80 28.69 -24.67
C GLU A 22 -8.44 27.30 -24.60
N ARG A 23 -9.48 27.12 -23.78
CA ARG A 23 -10.25 25.88 -23.64
C ARG A 23 -11.42 25.77 -24.62
N GLY A 24 -11.54 26.69 -25.56
CA GLY A 24 -12.61 26.70 -26.58
C GLY A 24 -13.96 27.16 -26.03
N LEU A 25 -13.99 27.91 -24.91
CA LEU A 25 -15.20 28.50 -24.35
C LEU A 25 -15.34 29.96 -24.79
N THR A 26 -16.57 30.39 -25.05
CA THR A 26 -16.88 31.78 -25.41
C THR A 26 -17.44 32.50 -24.20
N VAL A 27 -16.99 33.75 -23.96
CA VAL A 27 -17.50 34.60 -22.87
C VAL A 27 -18.14 35.84 -23.48
N GLU A 28 -19.44 36.01 -23.26
CA GLU A 28 -20.26 37.10 -23.79
C GLU A 28 -20.62 38.08 -22.66
N PHE A 29 -20.18 39.34 -22.76
CA PHE A 29 -20.52 40.38 -21.80
C PHE A 29 -21.65 41.26 -22.33
N GLN A 30 -22.68 41.44 -21.52
CA GLN A 30 -23.79 42.35 -21.75
C GLN A 30 -23.81 43.44 -20.68
N ARG A 31 -24.68 44.45 -20.83
CA ARG A 31 -24.73 45.61 -19.91
C ARG A 31 -24.92 45.22 -18.44
N SER A 32 -25.73 44.20 -18.17
CA SER A 32 -26.11 43.75 -16.82
C SER A 32 -25.79 42.28 -16.53
N SER A 33 -25.35 41.51 -17.53
CA SER A 33 -25.10 40.07 -17.40
C SER A 33 -23.86 39.63 -18.19
N CYS A 34 -23.35 38.45 -17.87
CA CYS A 34 -22.28 37.78 -18.60
C CYS A 34 -22.65 36.31 -18.76
N VAL A 35 -22.34 35.70 -19.90
CA VAL A 35 -22.64 34.29 -20.17
C VAL A 35 -21.38 33.60 -20.69
N ILE A 36 -21.06 32.43 -20.12
CA ILE A 36 -20.03 31.54 -20.64
C ILE A 36 -20.73 30.44 -21.44
N ARG A 37 -20.31 30.23 -22.69
CA ARG A 37 -20.84 29.22 -23.59
C ARG A 37 -19.78 28.18 -23.96
N SER A 38 -20.20 26.93 -24.05
CA SER A 38 -19.44 25.85 -24.67
C SER A 38 -20.17 25.43 -25.95
N LYS A 39 -19.54 25.66 -27.11
CA LYS A 39 -20.16 25.47 -28.42
C LYS A 39 -21.48 26.27 -28.53
N ALA A 40 -22.63 25.59 -28.47
CA ALA A 40 -23.96 26.21 -28.55
C ALA A 40 -24.69 26.32 -27.19
N CYS A 41 -24.16 25.72 -26.13
CA CYS A 41 -24.83 25.64 -24.83
C CYS A 41 -24.27 26.70 -23.85
N ALA A 42 -25.15 27.44 -23.17
CA ALA A 42 -24.76 28.31 -22.07
C ALA A 42 -24.49 27.47 -20.82
N ILE A 43 -23.25 27.51 -20.32
CA ILE A 43 -22.80 26.69 -19.19
C ILE A 43 -22.78 27.45 -17.87
N ALA A 44 -22.69 28.77 -17.91
CA ALA A 44 -22.76 29.62 -16.73
C ALA A 44 -23.29 31.01 -17.09
N SER A 45 -24.02 31.62 -16.18
CA SER A 45 -24.46 33.02 -16.29
C SER A 45 -24.09 33.77 -15.02
N GLY A 46 -23.66 35.01 -15.19
CA GLY A 46 -23.29 35.92 -14.14
C GLY A 46 -24.01 37.25 -14.29
N ARG A 47 -24.20 37.94 -13.17
CA ARG A 47 -24.86 39.25 -13.10
C ARG A 47 -23.84 40.33 -12.74
N LYS A 48 -24.03 41.54 -13.26
CA LYS A 48 -23.15 42.66 -12.92
C LYS A 48 -23.44 43.14 -11.49
N VAL A 49 -22.42 43.16 -10.64
CA VAL A 49 -22.46 43.70 -9.28
C VAL A 49 -21.30 44.70 -9.14
N GLY A 50 -21.64 45.98 -9.03
CA GLY A 50 -20.66 47.07 -9.05
C GLY A 50 -19.85 47.08 -10.35
N LYS A 51 -18.52 46.92 -10.23
CA LYS A 51 -17.57 46.91 -11.37
C LYS A 51 -17.23 45.51 -11.87
N ALA A 52 -17.83 44.45 -11.31
CA ALA A 52 -17.53 43.07 -11.65
C ALA A 52 -18.78 42.30 -12.10
N TYR A 53 -18.58 41.21 -12.84
CA TYR A 53 -19.62 40.22 -13.11
C TYR A 53 -19.47 39.06 -12.13
N MET A 54 -20.51 38.82 -11.36
CA MET A 54 -20.57 37.80 -10.31
C MET A 54 -21.34 36.61 -10.83
N PHE A 55 -20.73 35.43 -10.76
CA PHE A 55 -21.42 34.17 -10.98
C PHE A 55 -21.90 33.67 -9.62
N ASP A 56 -23.23 33.59 -9.46
CA ASP A 56 -23.83 32.90 -8.32
C ASP A 56 -23.71 31.40 -8.59
N CYS A 57 -22.49 30.89 -8.43
CA CYS A 57 -22.31 29.47 -8.26
C CYS A 57 -22.85 29.17 -6.86
N GLU A 58 -24.00 28.50 -6.76
CA GLU A 58 -24.26 27.74 -5.55
C GLU A 58 -23.00 26.92 -5.31
N GLN A 59 -22.32 27.17 -4.19
CA GLN A 59 -21.43 26.14 -3.66
C GLN A 59 -22.37 25.00 -3.31
N GLU A 60 -22.67 24.15 -4.29
CA GLU A 60 -22.94 22.76 -3.99
C GLU A 60 -21.83 22.35 -3.04
N GLU A 61 -22.22 22.08 -1.77
CA GLU A 61 -21.39 21.51 -0.71
C GLU A 61 -20.14 20.92 -1.31
N ALA A 62 -18.98 21.57 -1.10
CA ALA A 62 -17.70 21.24 -1.75
C ALA A 62 -17.78 19.87 -2.44
N ARG A 63 -18.17 19.85 -3.73
CA ARG A 63 -18.14 18.61 -4.50
C ARG A 63 -16.66 18.34 -4.69
N PHE A 64 -16.08 17.72 -3.66
CA PHE A 64 -14.75 17.15 -3.66
C PHE A 64 -14.64 16.45 -5.00
N VAL A 65 -13.56 16.74 -5.72
CA VAL A 65 -13.17 16.08 -6.96
C VAL A 65 -13.76 14.68 -6.92
N GLU A 66 -14.80 14.47 -7.71
CA GLU A 66 -15.40 13.16 -7.85
C GLU A 66 -14.21 12.29 -8.21
N TYR A 67 -13.82 11.42 -7.28
CA TYR A 67 -12.77 10.47 -7.55
C TYR A 67 -13.40 9.61 -8.63
N ALA A 68 -13.09 9.92 -9.89
CA ALA A 68 -13.65 9.27 -11.04
C ALA A 68 -13.41 7.77 -10.86
N GLY A 69 -14.43 7.05 -10.38
CA GLY A 69 -14.34 5.63 -10.05
C GLY A 69 -14.87 5.16 -8.69
N THR A 70 -15.38 5.98 -7.76
CA THR A 70 -16.08 5.42 -6.58
C THR A 70 -17.57 5.24 -6.88
N GLY A 71 -18.03 4.00 -6.99
CA GLY A 71 -19.40 3.63 -7.37
C GLY A 71 -20.44 3.86 -6.28
N THR A 72 -20.03 4.19 -5.05
CA THR A 72 -20.95 4.49 -3.93
C THR A 72 -20.37 5.51 -2.94
N GLN A 73 -21.23 6.20 -2.18
CA GLN A 73 -20.82 7.05 -1.05
C GLN A 73 -20.02 6.27 0.00
N TRP A 74 -20.21 4.95 0.09
CA TRP A 74 -19.46 4.06 0.98
C TRP A 74 -17.98 4.00 0.63
N GLU A 75 -17.66 3.73 -0.64
CA GLU A 75 -16.28 3.62 -1.09
C GLU A 75 -15.51 4.94 -0.87
N LEU A 76 -16.18 6.08 -1.07
CA LEU A 76 -15.61 7.40 -0.81
C LEU A 76 -15.26 7.60 0.67
N TRP A 77 -16.19 7.32 1.59
CA TRP A 77 -15.94 7.47 3.02
C TRP A 77 -14.97 6.42 3.57
N HIS A 78 -15.00 5.20 3.04
CA HIS A 78 -14.01 4.16 3.32
C HIS A 78 -12.60 4.65 3.00
N ALA A 79 -12.36 5.24 1.83
CA ALA A 79 -11.05 5.78 1.46
C ALA A 79 -10.66 6.99 2.34
N ARG A 80 -11.56 7.95 2.56
CA ARG A 80 -11.29 9.17 3.35
C ARG A 80 -10.91 8.90 4.81
N MET A 81 -11.51 7.87 5.40
CA MET A 81 -11.25 7.52 6.80
C MET A 81 -10.06 6.55 6.97
N GLY A 82 -9.31 6.27 5.90
CA GLY A 82 -8.12 5.42 5.98
C GLY A 82 -8.44 3.91 5.95
N HIS A 83 -9.39 3.51 5.10
CA HIS A 83 -9.74 2.10 4.88
C HIS A 83 -10.22 1.28 6.12
N PRO A 84 -11.03 1.87 7.03
CA PRO A 84 -11.54 1.15 8.20
C PRO A 84 -12.47 -0.01 7.80
N SER A 85 -12.63 -0.98 8.72
CA SER A 85 -13.58 -2.08 8.54
C SER A 85 -15.03 -1.58 8.49
N GLU A 86 -15.93 -2.39 7.94
CA GLU A 86 -17.37 -2.07 7.90
C GLU A 86 -17.90 -1.77 9.31
N ASN A 87 -17.53 -2.59 10.30
CA ASN A 87 -17.93 -2.38 11.70
C ASN A 87 -17.42 -1.05 12.27
N ALA A 88 -16.18 -0.68 11.98
CA ALA A 88 -15.64 0.61 12.41
C ALA A 88 -16.38 1.77 11.73
N MET A 89 -16.68 1.65 10.43
CA MET A 89 -17.45 2.66 9.70
C MET A 89 -18.86 2.83 10.24
N THR A 90 -19.56 1.75 10.58
CA THR A 90 -20.90 1.82 11.18
C THR A 90 -20.85 2.48 12.56
N LYS A 91 -19.89 2.10 13.41
CA LYS A 91 -19.73 2.72 14.74
C LYS A 91 -19.43 4.21 14.65
N THR A 92 -18.53 4.62 13.74
CA THR A 92 -18.19 6.04 13.54
C THR A 92 -19.35 6.90 13.03
N GLN A 93 -20.34 6.29 12.36
CA GLN A 93 -21.50 7.00 11.83
C GLN A 93 -22.39 7.57 12.92
N HIS A 94 -22.51 6.88 14.06
CA HIS A 94 -23.37 7.30 15.17
C HIS A 94 -22.72 8.33 16.10
N ILE A 95 -21.43 8.64 15.90
CA ILE A 95 -20.65 9.52 16.79
C ILE A 95 -20.05 10.74 16.07
N THR A 96 -20.35 10.93 14.78
CA THR A 96 -19.84 12.07 13.98
C THR A 96 -20.98 12.89 13.40
N ASN A 97 -20.92 14.21 13.55
CA ASN A 97 -21.85 15.13 12.90
C ASN A 97 -21.37 15.41 11.45
N GLY A 98 -22.29 15.40 10.49
CA GLY A 98 -21.99 15.78 9.09
C GLY A 98 -21.75 14.62 8.12
N ARG A 99 -21.88 13.35 8.54
CA ARG A 99 -21.85 12.21 7.63
C ARG A 99 -23.28 11.84 7.18
N ARG A 100 -23.56 11.88 5.87
CA ARG A 100 -24.81 11.31 5.33
C ARG A 100 -24.89 9.83 5.69
N ASN A 101 -26.09 9.33 5.97
CA ASN A 101 -26.31 7.91 6.22
C ASN A 101 -25.86 7.10 5.02
N VAL A 102 -24.63 6.60 5.08
CA VAL A 102 -24.08 5.78 4.02
C VAL A 102 -24.70 4.40 4.22
N GLY A 103 -25.63 4.02 3.34
CA GLY A 103 -26.18 2.67 3.34
C GLY A 103 -25.05 1.63 3.32
N ARG A 104 -25.31 0.41 3.82
CA ARG A 104 -24.31 -0.67 3.76
C ARG A 104 -23.75 -0.76 2.35
N GLY A 105 -22.44 -0.58 2.23
CA GLY A 105 -21.74 -0.63 0.97
C GLY A 105 -22.00 -1.94 0.25
N ILE A 106 -22.23 -1.84 -1.06
CA ILE A 106 -22.26 -2.97 -1.97
C ILE A 106 -20.97 -3.81 -1.80
N LYS A 107 -21.11 -5.12 -2.05
CA LYS A 107 -20.16 -6.25 -1.94
C LYS A 107 -18.82 -6.12 -2.70
N THR A 108 -18.41 -4.93 -3.10
CA THR A 108 -17.14 -4.71 -3.81
C THR A 108 -15.99 -4.61 -2.81
N LEU A 109 -15.12 -5.61 -2.82
CA LEU A 109 -13.89 -5.60 -2.02
C LEU A 109 -13.00 -4.45 -2.48
N CYS A 110 -12.60 -3.58 -1.57
CA CYS A 110 -11.63 -2.52 -1.86
C CYS A 110 -10.28 -3.14 -2.23
N GLY A 111 -9.80 -2.92 -3.47
CA GLY A 111 -8.54 -3.48 -3.94
C GLY A 111 -7.32 -3.09 -3.09
N GLY A 112 -7.30 -1.86 -2.54
CA GLY A 112 -6.27 -1.42 -1.60
C GLY A 112 -6.29 -2.20 -0.29
N CYS A 113 -7.48 -2.40 0.29
CA CYS A 113 -7.66 -3.26 1.45
C CYS A 113 -7.26 -4.71 1.17
N MET A 114 -7.64 -5.26 0.02
CA MET A 114 -7.31 -6.63 -0.34
C MET A 114 -5.80 -6.85 -0.35
N LYS A 115 -5.06 -5.96 -1.02
CA LYS A 115 -3.59 -6.03 -1.08
C LYS A 115 -2.96 -5.81 0.29
N GLY A 116 -3.44 -4.83 1.06
CA GLY A 116 -2.88 -4.51 2.38
C GLY A 116 -3.20 -5.53 3.47
N LYS A 117 -4.31 -6.27 3.34
CA LYS A 117 -4.75 -7.32 4.28
C LYS A 117 -4.50 -8.72 3.75
N GLN A 118 -3.81 -8.86 2.62
CA GLN A 118 -3.50 -10.16 2.06
C GLN A 118 -2.58 -10.90 3.03
N THR A 119 -3.08 -11.98 3.60
CA THR A 119 -2.26 -12.91 4.37
C THR A 119 -1.66 -13.94 3.44
N VAL A 120 -0.47 -14.42 3.76
CA VAL A 120 0.07 -15.63 3.13
C VAL A 120 -0.89 -16.78 3.44
N THR A 121 -1.14 -17.65 2.46
CA THR A 121 -1.90 -18.89 2.70
C THR A 121 -1.25 -19.70 3.80
N THR A 122 -2.05 -20.47 4.55
CA THR A 122 -1.51 -21.32 5.61
C THR A 122 -0.45 -22.25 5.04
N PHE A 123 0.72 -22.28 5.67
CA PHE A 123 1.74 -23.26 5.32
C PHE A 123 1.19 -24.66 5.62
N PRO A 124 1.44 -25.65 4.74
CA PRO A 124 1.05 -27.02 5.01
C PRO A 124 1.69 -27.51 6.30
N SER A 125 0.94 -28.28 7.09
CA SER A 125 1.41 -28.81 8.38
C SER A 125 2.57 -29.80 8.26
N ARG A 126 2.85 -30.27 7.04
CA ARG A 126 3.92 -31.21 6.72
C ARG A 126 4.60 -30.79 5.42
N SER A 127 5.91 -31.04 5.34
CA SER A 127 6.66 -30.91 4.09
C SER A 127 6.12 -31.90 3.05
N GLU A 128 5.97 -31.42 1.81
CA GLU A 128 5.62 -32.25 0.65
C GLU A 128 6.79 -33.17 0.27
N ARG A 129 8.03 -32.73 0.50
CA ARG A 129 9.23 -33.54 0.31
C ARG A 129 9.58 -34.25 1.61
N LYS A 130 9.68 -35.58 1.52
CA LYS A 130 10.23 -36.44 2.56
C LYS A 130 11.44 -37.15 2.00
N THR A 131 12.55 -37.13 2.72
CA THR A 131 13.70 -37.97 2.39
C THR A 131 13.39 -39.44 2.65
N SER A 132 13.95 -40.30 1.81
CA SER A 132 13.82 -41.75 1.82
C SER A 132 15.08 -42.49 2.28
N ARG A 133 16.23 -41.82 2.25
CA ARG A 133 17.53 -42.39 2.61
C ARG A 133 18.42 -41.38 3.34
N VAL A 134 19.39 -41.88 4.10
CA VAL A 134 20.45 -41.07 4.73
C VAL A 134 21.19 -40.26 3.66
N LEU A 135 21.54 -39.01 4.00
CA LEU A 135 22.29 -38.08 3.16
C LEU A 135 21.62 -37.72 1.83
N GLU A 136 20.31 -37.93 1.70
CA GLU A 136 19.53 -37.45 0.56
C GLU A 136 19.38 -35.92 0.58
N LEU A 137 19.22 -35.34 1.78
CA LEU A 137 19.14 -33.91 2.01
C LEU A 137 19.83 -33.55 3.33
N VAL A 138 20.80 -32.64 3.26
CA VAL A 138 21.48 -32.11 4.44
C VAL A 138 21.20 -30.63 4.56
N HIS A 139 20.58 -30.23 5.67
CA HIS A 139 20.37 -28.82 6.01
C HIS A 139 21.62 -28.29 6.68
N THR A 140 22.17 -27.20 6.15
CA THR A 140 23.35 -26.55 6.72
C THR A 140 23.04 -25.12 7.13
N ASN A 141 23.63 -24.69 8.25
CA ASN A 141 23.48 -23.31 8.73
C ASN A 141 24.78 -22.83 9.37
N VAL A 142 25.11 -21.56 9.15
CA VAL A 142 26.23 -20.88 9.81
C VAL A 142 25.68 -19.79 10.71
N MET A 143 25.86 -19.96 12.01
CA MET A 143 25.47 -18.98 13.02
C MET A 143 26.67 -18.12 13.41
N GLY A 144 26.48 -16.80 13.52
CA GLY A 144 27.48 -15.87 14.06
C GLY A 144 27.72 -14.61 13.20
N PRO A 145 28.56 -13.66 13.67
CA PRO A 145 29.44 -13.79 14.83
C PRO A 145 28.68 -13.72 16.16
N MET A 146 28.97 -14.67 17.06
CA MET A 146 28.45 -14.67 18.42
C MET A 146 29.06 -13.51 19.23
N LYS A 147 28.26 -12.97 20.14
CA LYS A 147 28.70 -11.93 21.09
C LYS A 147 29.77 -12.49 22.03
N THR A 148 29.51 -13.67 22.58
CA THR A 148 30.43 -14.39 23.46
C THR A 148 31.32 -15.33 22.65
N VAL A 149 32.61 -15.30 22.93
CA VAL A 149 33.58 -16.22 22.33
C VAL A 149 33.52 -17.57 23.05
N SER A 150 33.59 -18.68 22.31
CA SER A 150 33.63 -20.01 22.92
C SER A 150 34.96 -20.27 23.64
N LYS A 151 35.03 -21.34 24.47
CA LYS A 151 36.29 -21.79 25.09
C LYS A 151 37.41 -22.07 24.07
N GLY A 152 37.04 -22.42 22.83
CA GLY A 152 37.96 -22.64 21.72
C GLY A 152 38.24 -21.41 20.86
N TRP A 153 37.98 -20.20 21.39
CA TRP A 153 38.19 -18.93 20.68
C TRP A 153 37.37 -18.77 19.40
N SER A 154 36.26 -19.51 19.29
CA SER A 154 35.41 -19.51 18.10
C SER A 154 34.24 -18.56 18.27
N ARG A 155 33.83 -17.93 17.16
CA ARG A 155 32.72 -16.97 17.11
C ARG A 155 31.61 -17.38 16.16
N TYR A 156 31.81 -18.46 15.41
CA TYR A 156 30.81 -19.00 14.50
C TYR A 156 30.57 -20.47 14.80
N VAL A 157 29.40 -20.95 14.39
CA VAL A 157 29.00 -22.35 14.50
C VAL A 157 28.44 -22.79 13.16
N LEU A 158 29.01 -23.85 12.58
CA LEU A 158 28.45 -24.56 11.44
C LEU A 158 27.67 -25.76 11.96
N THR A 159 26.38 -25.84 11.63
CA THR A 159 25.53 -26.99 11.90
C THR A 159 25.17 -27.66 10.60
N CYS A 160 25.35 -28.97 10.52
CA CYS A 160 24.91 -29.82 9.42
C CYS A 160 23.94 -30.86 9.99
N VAL A 161 22.75 -30.96 9.41
CA VAL A 161 21.68 -31.87 9.86
C VAL A 161 21.22 -32.72 8.69
N ASP A 162 21.35 -34.04 8.81
CA ASP A 162 20.75 -34.96 7.85
C ASP A 162 19.23 -35.00 8.04
N ASP A 163 18.46 -34.77 6.98
CA ASP A 163 17.00 -34.70 7.07
C ASP A 163 16.37 -36.06 7.37
N PHE A 164 16.96 -37.17 6.92
CA PHE A 164 16.38 -38.50 7.11
C PHE A 164 16.64 -39.06 8.52
N SER A 165 17.91 -39.22 8.89
CA SER A 165 18.33 -39.81 10.17
C SER A 165 18.21 -38.85 11.36
N LYS A 166 18.04 -37.55 11.09
CA LYS A 166 18.14 -36.46 12.08
C LYS A 166 19.51 -36.39 12.76
N PHE A 167 20.53 -37.00 12.16
CA PHE A 167 21.90 -36.91 12.66
C PHE A 167 22.45 -35.50 12.49
N VAL A 168 23.09 -34.98 13.54
CA VAL A 168 23.59 -33.61 13.61
C VAL A 168 25.09 -33.61 13.84
N VAL A 169 25.81 -32.82 13.05
CA VAL A 169 27.22 -32.51 13.29
C VAL A 169 27.37 -31.00 13.44
N VAL A 170 28.13 -30.59 14.46
CA VAL A 170 28.36 -29.18 14.79
C VAL A 170 29.86 -28.91 14.84
N TYR A 171 30.29 -27.83 14.19
CA TYR A 171 31.67 -27.34 14.22
C TYR A 171 31.73 -25.89 14.67
N PHE A 172 32.62 -25.62 15.63
CA PHE A 172 32.98 -24.25 16.03
C PHE A 172 34.04 -23.70 15.07
N LEU A 173 33.85 -22.45 14.61
CA LEU A 173 34.76 -21.78 13.69
C LEU A 173 35.22 -20.44 14.27
N LYS A 174 36.49 -20.08 14.05
CA LYS A 174 37.02 -18.76 14.44
C LYS A 174 36.62 -17.69 13.44
N SER A 175 36.52 -18.05 12.17
CA SER A 175 36.20 -17.17 11.04
C SER A 175 35.22 -17.82 10.06
N LYS A 176 34.51 -17.00 9.26
CA LYS A 176 33.62 -17.51 8.20
C LYS A 176 34.35 -18.20 7.05
N SER A 177 35.63 -17.90 6.82
CA SER A 177 36.43 -18.53 5.77
C SER A 177 36.67 -20.03 6.01
N GLU A 178 36.55 -20.50 7.26
CA GLU A 178 36.70 -21.92 7.62
C GLU A 178 35.48 -22.79 7.22
N VAL A 179 34.36 -22.18 6.83
CA VAL A 179 33.08 -22.89 6.56
C VAL A 179 33.26 -23.97 5.49
N VAL A 180 33.89 -23.66 4.36
CA VAL A 180 34.04 -24.59 3.24
C VAL A 180 34.83 -25.83 3.66
N ALA A 181 35.97 -25.63 4.32
CA ALA A 181 36.82 -26.72 4.78
C ALA A 181 36.11 -27.60 5.83
N LYS A 182 35.36 -26.99 6.75
CA LYS A 182 34.61 -27.74 7.79
C LYS A 182 33.38 -28.44 7.23
N TYR A 183 32.72 -27.88 6.23
CA TYR A 183 31.63 -28.53 5.53
C TYR A 183 32.09 -29.80 4.81
N GLN A 184 33.18 -29.73 4.02
CA GLN A 184 33.77 -30.91 3.36
C GLN A 184 34.17 -32.01 4.37
N HIS A 185 34.69 -31.60 5.53
CA HIS A 185 35.01 -32.53 6.60
C HIS A 185 33.73 -33.14 7.21
N SER A 186 32.67 -32.35 7.39
CA SER A 186 31.38 -32.81 7.90
C SER A 186 30.75 -33.87 6.99
N GLU A 187 30.83 -33.70 5.67
CA GLU A 187 30.26 -34.66 4.71
C GLU A 187 30.92 -36.02 4.85
N ARG A 188 32.26 -36.05 4.95
CA ARG A 188 33.03 -37.29 5.15
C ARG A 188 32.70 -37.95 6.49
N SER A 189 32.59 -37.15 7.54
CA SER A 189 32.24 -37.62 8.88
C SER A 189 30.84 -38.23 8.91
N MET A 190 29.84 -37.54 8.36
CA MET A 190 28.46 -38.02 8.29
C MET A 190 28.36 -39.30 7.48
N ARG A 191 29.01 -39.36 6.31
CA ARG A 191 29.06 -40.57 5.48
C ARG A 191 29.60 -41.77 6.23
N THR A 192 30.71 -41.58 6.94
CA THR A 192 31.33 -42.67 7.72
C THR A 192 30.45 -43.17 8.86
N ASN A 193 29.69 -42.28 9.51
CA ASN A 193 28.84 -42.65 10.65
C ASN A 193 27.48 -43.23 10.23
N LEU A 194 26.91 -42.76 9.11
CA LEU A 194 25.56 -43.13 8.69
C LEU A 194 25.51 -44.29 7.69
N GLU A 195 26.57 -44.53 6.90
CA GLU A 195 26.61 -45.69 5.99
C GLU A 195 27.03 -46.99 6.68
N LYS A 196 27.52 -46.91 7.93
CA LYS A 196 27.93 -48.07 8.74
C LYS A 196 26.87 -48.52 9.75
N ALA A 197 25.77 -47.79 9.87
CA ALA A 197 24.68 -48.02 10.82
C ALA A 197 23.47 -48.63 10.11
#